data_AF-A0A7S4I2Q8-F1
#
_entry.id   AF-A0A7S4I2Q8-F1
#
_cell.length_a   1.000
_cell.length_b   1.000
_cell.length_c   1.000
_cell.angle_alpha   90.00
_cell.angle_beta   90.00
_cell.angle_gamma   90.00
#
_symmetry.space_group_name_H-M   'P 1'
#
loop_
_entity.id
_entity.type
_entity.pdbx_description
1 polymer ?
#
loop_
_entity_poly.entity_id
_entity_poly.type
_entity_poly.pdbx_seq_one_letter_code
_entity_poly.pdbx_strand_id
1 'polypeptide(L)'
;ESNSPLPSAPNVPFEVPTASRPAPTIVAISTSAEVQVNLNCASSLCTEDEIEQFVGQAANYLSATEDSITLISLEGNLLTFIICDNQKIPQFVEEINNQVLTARYTS
;
A
#
# COMPACT_ATOMS: atom_id res chain seq x y z
N GLU A 1 31.33 19.53 54.47
CA GLU A 1 31.41 20.24 53.18
C GLU A 1 30.65 19.40 52.15
N SER A 2 29.35 19.63 51.99
CA SER A 2 28.71 20.42 50.92
C SER A 2 28.95 19.89 49.50
N ASN A 3 27.95 19.19 48.94
CA ASN A 3 27.36 19.39 47.59
C ASN A 3 26.32 18.30 47.30
N SER A 4 25.01 18.59 47.44
CA SER A 4 24.08 19.05 46.38
C SER A 4 23.44 17.86 45.62
N PRO A 5 22.13 17.58 45.80
CA PRO A 5 21.42 16.55 45.04
C PRO A 5 21.18 17.00 43.59
N LEU A 6 21.33 16.08 42.63
CA LEU A 6 21.02 16.32 41.22
C LEU A 6 19.55 16.73 41.04
N PRO A 7 19.23 17.63 40.10
CA PRO A 7 17.85 17.99 39.77
C PRO A 7 17.15 16.82 39.07
N SER A 8 15.99 16.42 39.58
CA SER A 8 15.09 15.48 38.92
C SER A 8 14.64 16.04 37.57
N ALA A 9 14.93 15.33 36.48
CA ALA A 9 14.48 15.69 35.15
C ALA A 9 12.93 15.70 35.08
N PRO A 10 12.31 16.55 34.25
CA PRO A 10 10.86 16.58 34.10
C PRO A 10 10.39 15.26 33.50
N ASN A 11 9.36 14.65 34.10
CA ASN A 11 8.62 13.54 33.49
C ASN A 11 7.95 14.04 32.21
N VAL A 12 8.63 13.89 31.08
CA VAL A 12 8.02 14.05 29.76
C VAL A 12 7.22 12.78 29.48
N PRO A 13 5.91 12.86 29.17
CA PRO A 13 5.16 11.70 28.73
C PRO A 13 5.85 11.09 27.50
N PHE A 14 6.29 9.84 27.62
CA PHE A 14 6.78 9.06 26.48
C PHE A 14 5.55 8.70 25.64
N GLU A 15 5.20 9.57 24.70
CA GLU A 15 4.22 9.25 23.68
C GLU A 15 4.87 8.22 22.77
N VAL A 16 4.43 6.96 22.90
CA VAL A 16 4.86 5.87 22.03
C VAL A 16 4.50 6.29 20.61
N PRO A 17 5.46 6.37 19.67
CA PRO A 17 5.11 6.58 18.27
C PRO A 17 4.27 5.39 17.85
N THR A 18 2.96 5.56 17.78
CA THR A 18 2.07 4.67 17.06
C THR A 18 2.70 4.58 15.68
N ALA A 19 3.21 3.42 15.31
CA ALA A 19 3.84 3.22 14.01
C ALA A 19 2.78 3.48 12.94
N SER A 20 2.67 4.75 12.54
CA SER A 20 1.84 5.19 11.43
C SER A 20 2.45 4.51 10.22
N ARG A 21 1.75 3.47 9.76
CA ARG A 21 2.03 2.77 8.52
C ARG A 21 2.40 3.83 7.47
N PRO A 22 3.53 3.71 6.76
CA PRO A 22 3.92 4.72 5.79
C PRO A 22 2.78 4.91 4.80
N ALA A 23 2.28 6.13 4.70
CA ALA A 23 1.33 6.49 3.66
C ALA A 23 2.05 6.32 2.30
N PRO A 24 1.42 5.69 1.30
CA PRO A 24 2.02 5.57 -0.01
C PRO A 24 2.36 6.96 -0.56
N THR A 25 3.59 7.12 -1.03
CA THR A 25 4.07 8.37 -1.63
C THR A 25 3.65 8.39 -3.10
N ILE A 26 2.62 9.18 -3.42
CA ILE A 26 2.20 9.37 -4.82
C ILE A 26 3.14 10.38 -5.48
N VAL A 27 4.05 9.89 -6.32
CA VAL A 27 4.83 10.75 -7.24
C VAL A 27 4.01 10.93 -8.51
N ALA A 28 3.16 11.96 -8.53
CA ALA A 28 2.25 12.21 -9.65
C ALA A 28 3.01 12.82 -10.85
N ILE A 29 3.23 12.01 -11.88
CA ILE A 29 3.37 12.50 -13.27
C ILE A 29 2.09 12.10 -14.01
N SER A 30 1.06 12.92 -13.81
CA SER A 30 -0.26 13.11 -14.47
C SER A 30 -1.08 11.91 -14.97
N THR A 31 -0.47 10.83 -15.44
CA THR A 31 -1.12 9.61 -15.95
C THR A 31 -0.39 8.33 -15.54
N SER A 32 0.66 8.42 -14.73
CA SER A 32 1.36 7.25 -14.19
C SER A 32 1.54 7.35 -12.69
N ALA A 33 1.44 6.21 -12.01
CA ALA A 33 1.59 6.11 -10.57
C ALA A 33 2.10 4.72 -10.17
N GLU A 34 2.96 4.71 -9.16
CA GLU A 34 3.25 3.51 -8.39
C GLU A 34 2.17 3.32 -7.34
N VAL A 35 1.54 2.15 -7.34
CA VAL A 35 0.49 1.78 -6.40
C VAL A 35 0.95 0.57 -5.60
N GLN A 36 0.86 0.70 -4.29
CA GLN A 36 1.13 -0.38 -3.36
C GLN A 36 -0.19 -0.80 -2.71
N VAL A 37 -0.55 -2.07 -2.87
CA VAL A 37 -1.79 -2.66 -2.35
C VAL A 37 -1.46 -3.81 -1.43
N ASN A 38 -2.20 -3.91 -0.33
CA ASN A 38 -2.18 -5.10 0.51
C ASN A 38 -3.31 -6.02 0.07
N LEU A 39 -2.95 -7.10 -0.62
CA LEU A 39 -3.89 -8.08 -1.10
C LEU A 39 -4.46 -8.89 0.08
N ASN A 40 -5.78 -9.11 0.06
CA ASN A 40 -6.47 -9.88 1.08
C ASN A 40 -6.51 -11.36 0.67
N CYS A 41 -5.34 -11.97 0.57
CA CYS A 41 -5.17 -13.37 0.20
C CYS A 41 -5.57 -14.28 1.35
N ALA A 42 -6.02 -15.50 1.02
CA ALA A 42 -6.49 -16.45 2.04
C ALA A 42 -5.35 -16.97 2.94
N SER A 43 -4.11 -16.89 2.45
CA SER A 43 -2.90 -17.41 3.08
C SER A 43 -1.92 -16.29 3.45
N SER A 44 -0.83 -16.65 4.14
CA SER A 44 0.26 -15.70 4.49
C SER A 44 1.05 -15.18 3.28
N LEU A 45 0.87 -15.82 2.12
CA LEU A 45 1.45 -15.46 0.83
C LEU A 45 0.35 -15.58 -0.22
N CYS A 46 0.27 -14.61 -1.13
CA CYS A 46 -0.65 -14.69 -2.27
C CYS A 46 -0.17 -15.72 -3.29
N THR A 47 -1.09 -16.52 -3.82
CA THR A 47 -0.80 -17.41 -4.95
C THR A 47 -0.75 -16.63 -6.26
N GLU A 48 -0.13 -17.23 -7.29
CA GLU A 48 -0.10 -16.67 -8.64
C GLU A 48 -1.52 -16.40 -9.16
N ASP A 49 -2.46 -17.33 -8.96
CA ASP A 49 -3.87 -17.15 -9.33
C ASP A 49 -4.52 -15.94 -8.63
N GLU A 50 -4.28 -15.72 -7.34
CA GLU A 50 -4.83 -14.58 -6.60
C GLU A 50 -4.27 -13.24 -7.13
N ILE A 51 -2.99 -13.24 -7.50
CA ILE A 51 -2.33 -12.07 -8.08
C ILE A 51 -2.87 -11.80 -9.49
N GLU A 52 -2.97 -12.82 -10.33
CA GLU A 52 -3.56 -12.70 -11.67
C GLU A 52 -5.00 -12.20 -11.62
N GLN A 53 -5.81 -12.68 -10.66
CA GLN A 53 -7.16 -12.17 -10.45
C GLN A 53 -7.16 -10.68 -10.07
N PHE A 54 -6.26 -10.24 -9.20
CA PHE A 54 -6.13 -8.83 -8.88
C PHE A 54 -5.71 -8.01 -10.09
N VAL A 55 -4.68 -8.44 -10.83
CA VAL A 55 -4.20 -7.73 -12.02
C VAL A 55 -5.28 -7.67 -13.09
N GLY A 56 -6.03 -8.74 -13.30
CA GLY A 56 -7.17 -8.76 -14.22
C GLY A 56 -8.28 -7.78 -13.82
N GLN A 57 -8.62 -7.70 -12.52
CA GLN A 57 -9.57 -6.71 -12.02
C GLN A 57 -9.05 -5.28 -12.18
N ALA A 58 -7.76 -5.05 -11.89
CA ALA A 58 -7.13 -3.76 -12.05
C ALA A 58 -7.09 -3.31 -13.50
N ALA A 59 -6.67 -4.19 -14.42
CA ALA A 59 -6.67 -3.94 -15.87
C ALA A 59 -8.08 -3.61 -16.38
N ASN A 60 -9.09 -4.36 -15.93
CA ASN A 60 -10.48 -4.12 -16.31
C ASN A 60 -10.99 -2.76 -15.81
N TYR A 61 -10.76 -2.44 -14.53
CA TYR A 61 -11.17 -1.16 -13.95
C TYR A 61 -10.53 0.04 -14.65
N LEU A 62 -9.21 -0.05 -14.82
CA LEU A 62 -8.41 0.96 -15.50
C LEU A 62 -8.74 1.00 -17.01
N SER A 63 -9.47 0.00 -17.53
CA SER A 63 -9.71 -0.21 -18.97
C SER A 63 -8.40 -0.14 -19.75
N ALA A 64 -7.35 -0.71 -19.15
CA ALA A 64 -5.98 -0.61 -19.61
C ALA A 64 -5.61 -1.87 -20.37
N THR A 65 -4.73 -1.72 -21.36
CA THR A 65 -4.06 -2.86 -21.97
C THR A 65 -3.13 -3.52 -20.95
N GLU A 66 -2.85 -4.82 -21.10
CA GLU A 66 -1.93 -5.54 -20.19
C GLU A 66 -0.58 -4.81 -20.03
N ASP A 67 -0.12 -4.13 -21.09
CA ASP A 67 1.13 -3.35 -21.09
C ASP A 67 1.10 -2.08 -20.22
N SER A 68 -0.07 -1.63 -19.77
CA SER A 68 -0.22 -0.42 -18.96
C SER A 68 -0.03 -0.67 -17.47
N ILE A 69 0.05 -1.94 -17.04
CA ILE A 69 0.24 -2.33 -15.64
C ILE A 69 1.51 -3.17 -15.56
N THR A 70 2.50 -2.68 -14.82
CA THR A 70 3.77 -3.39 -14.60
C THR A 70 3.89 -3.78 -13.14
N LEU A 71 3.93 -5.08 -12.86
CA LEU A 71 4.23 -5.60 -11.53
C LEU A 71 5.70 -5.34 -11.19
N ILE A 72 5.97 -4.74 -10.03
CA ILE A 72 7.33 -4.40 -9.58
C ILE A 72 7.81 -5.40 -8.53
N SER A 73 6.99 -5.66 -7.53
CA SER A 73 7.35 -6.57 -6.46
C SER A 73 6.12 -7.14 -5.76
N LEU A 74 6.30 -8.33 -5.18
CA LEU A 74 5.39 -8.94 -4.25
C LEU A 74 6.17 -9.33 -2.99
N GLU A 75 5.83 -8.71 -1.87
CA GLU A 75 6.43 -9.01 -0.56
C GLU A 75 5.34 -9.56 0.37
N GLY A 76 5.18 -10.88 0.32
CA GLY A 76 4.09 -11.58 1.02
C GLY A 76 2.73 -11.26 0.41
N ASN A 77 1.95 -10.42 1.10
CA ASN A 77 0.65 -9.94 0.64
C ASN A 77 0.70 -8.51 0.09
N LEU A 78 1.86 -7.86 0.15
CA LEU A 78 2.06 -6.51 -0.34
C LEU A 78 2.49 -6.55 -1.80
N LEU A 79 1.59 -6.16 -2.71
CA LEU A 79 1.89 -6.05 -4.12
C LEU A 79 2.18 -4.59 -4.48
N THR A 80 3.30 -4.37 -5.15
CA THR A 80 3.67 -3.07 -5.71
C THR A 80 3.68 -3.17 -7.23
N PHE A 81 2.96 -2.27 -7.89
CA PHE A 81 2.86 -2.22 -9.34
C PHE A 81 2.79 -0.77 -9.81
N ILE A 82 3.18 -0.55 -11.06
CA ILE A 82 3.12 0.75 -11.71
C ILE A 82 2.00 0.71 -12.74
N ILE A 83 1.18 1.74 -12.73
CA ILE A 83 0.20 2.01 -13.78
C ILE A 83 0.77 3.12 -14.65
N CYS A 84 0.76 2.91 -15.95
CA CYS A 84 1.22 3.86 -16.94
C CYS A 84 0.07 4.33 -17.83
N ASP A 85 0.11 5.60 -18.21
CA ASP A 85 -0.79 6.27 -19.14
C ASP A 85 -2.30 6.05 -18.88
N ASN A 86 -2.72 6.16 -17.62
CA ASN A 86 -4.09 5.94 -17.23
C ASN A 86 -4.68 7.10 -16.40
N GLN A 87 -5.80 7.65 -16.86
CA GLN A 87 -6.48 8.77 -16.19
C GLN A 87 -7.36 8.34 -15.01
N LYS A 88 -7.69 7.04 -14.90
CA LYS A 88 -8.52 6.49 -13.82
C LYS A 88 -7.73 6.11 -12.57
N ILE A 89 -6.40 6.31 -12.56
CA ILE A 89 -5.54 6.04 -11.41
C ILE A 89 -6.09 6.62 -10.10
N PRO A 90 -6.54 7.89 -10.02
CA PRO A 90 -7.06 8.44 -8.77
C PRO A 90 -8.27 7.68 -8.23
N GLN A 91 -9.19 7.28 -9.12
CA GLN A 91 -10.40 6.53 -8.77
C GLN A 91 -10.03 5.09 -8.38
N PHE A 92 -9.11 4.49 -9.11
CA PHE A 92 -8.62 3.14 -8.82
C PHE A 92 -7.95 3.04 -7.44
N VAL A 93 -7.14 4.03 -7.06
CA VAL A 93 -6.55 4.12 -5.71
C VAL A 93 -7.64 4.24 -4.64
N GLU A 94 -8.71 4.99 -4.91
CA GLU A 94 -9.87 5.09 -4.02
C GLU A 94 -10.59 3.73 -3.86
N GLU A 95 -10.82 3.00 -4.95
CA GLU A 95 -11.42 1.65 -4.91
C GLU A 95 -10.57 0.63 -4.14
N ILE A 96 -9.24 0.70 -4.30
CA ILE A 96 -8.30 -0.11 -3.51
C ILE A 96 -8.40 0.24 -2.03
N ASN A 97 -8.44 1.53 -1.69
CA ASN A 97 -8.56 1.98 -0.30
C ASN A 97 -9.89 1.54 0.33
N ASN A 98 -10.96 1.52 -0.46
CA ASN A 98 -12.27 1.00 -0.08
C ASN A 98 -12.33 -0.54 -0.06
N GLN A 99 -11.22 -1.23 -0.36
CA GLN A 99 -11.08 -2.68 -0.45
C GLN A 99 -12.04 -3.36 -1.43
N VAL A 100 -12.56 -2.62 -2.42
CA VAL A 100 -13.52 -3.15 -3.40
C VAL A 100 -12.85 -4.19 -4.30
N LEU A 101 -11.61 -3.94 -4.71
CA LEU A 101 -10.81 -4.82 -5.56
C LEU A 101 -10.03 -5.89 -4.79
N THR A 102 -10.02 -5.81 -3.46
CA THR A 102 -9.30 -6.71 -2.54
C THR A 102 -10.25 -7.44 -1.59
N ALA A 103 -11.54 -7.58 -1.95
CA ALA A 103 -12.59 -8.00 -1.03
C ALA A 103 -12.42 -9.42 -0.47
N ARG A 104 -11.75 -10.31 -1.22
CA ARG A 104 -11.11 -11.59 -0.84
C ARG A 104 -11.00 -12.45 -2.09
N TYR A 105 -9.81 -12.98 -2.36
CA TYR A 105 -9.65 -13.95 -3.44
C TYR A 105 -10.02 -15.33 -2.87
N THR A 106 -11.11 -15.90 -3.37
CA THR A 106 -11.50 -17.27 -3.01
C THR A 106 -10.98 -18.19 -4.10
N SER A 107 -9.99 -19.02 -3.76
CA SER A 107 -9.55 -20.15 -4.59
C SER A 107 -10.68 -21.14 -4.86
#